data_AF-A0A0T5PBB6-F1
#
_entry.id   AF-A0A0T5PBB6-F1
#
_cell.length_a   1.000
_cell.length_b   1.000
_cell.length_c   1.000
_cell.angle_alpha   90.00
_cell.angle_beta   90.00
_cell.angle_gamma   90.00
#
_symmetry.space_group_name_H-M   'P 1'
#
loop_
_entity.id
_entity.type
_entity.pdbx_description
1 polymer ?
#
loop_
_entity_poly.entity_id
_entity_poly.type
_entity_poly.pdbx_seq_one_letter_code
_entity_poly.pdbx_strand_id
1 'polypeptide(L)' 'MPKTISDIQTEAVYLAALIDGADLLADRATCGDSNDPEFQQARNSLPAIFADMRRRATELANDLETMDKKGGEA' A
#
# COMPACT_ATOMS: atom_id res chain seq x y z
N MET A 1 -11.39 -15.83 -12.30
CA MET A 1 -10.49 -15.66 -13.45
C MET A 1 -9.11 -15.28 -12.93
N PRO A 2 -8.01 -15.66 -13.59
CA PRO A 2 -6.68 -15.12 -13.28
C PRO A 2 -6.69 -13.59 -13.44
N LYS A 3 -5.98 -12.86 -12.58
CA LYS A 3 -5.75 -11.42 -12.77
C LYS A 3 -4.99 -11.19 -14.08
N THR A 4 -5.32 -10.10 -14.76
CA THR A 4 -4.63 -9.63 -15.96
C THR A 4 -3.47 -8.69 -15.60
N ILE A 5 -2.58 -8.43 -16.55
CA ILE A 5 -1.50 -7.42 -16.37
C ILE A 5 -2.09 -6.04 -16.00
N SER A 6 -3.23 -5.67 -16.56
CA SER A 6 -3.89 -4.39 -16.25
C SER A 6 -4.38 -4.32 -14.80
N ASP A 7 -4.80 -5.44 -14.23
CA ASP A 7 -5.21 -5.50 -12.82
C ASP A 7 -4.01 -5.27 -11.89
N ILE A 8 -2.87 -5.90 -12.20
CA ILE A 8 -1.59 -5.73 -11.47
C ILE A 8 -1.09 -4.28 -11.54
N GLN A 9 -1.16 -3.66 -12.73
CA GLN A 9 -0.78 -2.25 -12.89
C GLN A 9 -1.68 -1.32 -12.07
N THR A 10 -2.98 -1.59 -12.03
CA THR A 10 -3.93 -0.82 -11.23
C THR A 10 -3.63 -0.94 -9.74
N GLU A 11 -3.30 -2.15 -9.26
CA GLU A 11 -2.91 -2.38 -7.87
C GLU A 11 -1.59 -1.70 -7.50
N ALA A 12 -0.61 -1.71 -8.40
CA ALA A 12 0.65 -1.01 -8.20
C ALA A 12 0.47 0.51 -8.11
N VAL A 13 -0.36 1.10 -8.98
CA VAL A 13 -0.71 2.52 -8.94
C VAL A 13 -1.44 2.88 -7.64
N TYR A 14 -2.38 2.03 -7.22
CA TYR A 14 -3.09 2.23 -5.95
C TYR A 14 -2.12 2.18 -4.76
N LEU A 15 -1.19 1.23 -4.75
CA LEU A 15 -0.20 1.10 -3.68
C LEU A 15 0.73 2.32 -3.63
N ALA A 16 1.16 2.84 -4.78
CA ALA A 16 1.95 4.07 -4.86
C ALA A 16 1.19 5.27 -4.28
N ALA A 17 -0.07 5.47 -4.66
CA ALA A 17 -0.90 6.56 -4.13
C ALA A 17 -1.12 6.44 -2.60
N LEU A 18 -1.22 5.21 -2.09
CA LEU A 18 -1.35 4.96 -0.66
C LEU A 18 -0.06 5.29 0.11
N ILE A 19 1.10 5.02 -0.49
CA ILE A 19 2.40 5.40 0.06
C ILE A 19 2.53 6.93 0.11
N ASP A 20 2.21 7.63 -0.97
CA ASP A 20 2.26 9.10 -1.01
C ASP A 20 1.37 9.73 0.07
N GLY A 21 0.16 9.19 0.27
CA GLY A 21 -0.74 9.62 1.34
C GLY A 21 -0.19 9.31 2.75
N ALA A 22 0.47 8.17 2.92
CA ALA A 22 1.10 7.80 4.18
C ALA A 22 2.30 8.71 4.52
N ASP A 23 3.10 9.10 3.54
CA ASP A 23 4.22 10.04 3.73
C ASP A 23 3.72 11.41 4.21
N LEU A 24 2.66 11.94 3.58
CA LEU A 24 2.04 13.20 4.01
C LEU A 24 1.52 13.12 5.47
N LEU A 25 0.97 11.98 5.87
CA LEU A 25 0.52 11.75 7.25
C LEU A 25 1.70 11.56 8.21
N ALA A 26 2.81 10.95 7.77
CA ALA A 26 4.00 10.76 8.57
C ALA A 26 4.67 12.09 8.91
N ASP A 27 4.72 13.04 7.97
CA ASP A 27 5.19 14.40 8.23
C ASP A 27 4.35 15.09 9.30
N ARG A 28 3.02 14.93 9.23
CA ARG A 28 2.10 15.47 10.26
C ARG A 28 2.27 14.78 11.62
N ALA A 29 2.55 13.47 11.63
CA ALA A 29 2.69 12.67 12.85
C ALA A 29 4.08 12.75 13.52
N THR A 30 5.06 13.42 12.90
CA THR A 30 6.42 13.56 13.46
C THR A 30 6.69 14.93 14.05
N CYS A 31 6.00 15.98 13.58
CA CYS A 31 6.29 17.37 13.95
C CYS A 31 5.14 18.10 14.68
N GLY A 32 4.04 17.41 15.01
CA GLY A 32 2.84 18.04 15.61
C GLY A 32 2.84 18.11 17.14
N ASP A 33 2.00 19.00 17.67
CA ASP A 33 1.67 19.04 19.10
C ASP A 33 0.85 17.80 19.48
N SER A 34 1.19 17.15 20.59
CA SER A 34 0.43 16.04 21.15
C SER A 34 -1.04 16.35 21.45
N ASN A 35 -1.41 17.63 21.59
CA ASN A 35 -2.80 18.06 21.78
C ASN A 35 -3.52 18.39 20.46
N ASP A 36 -2.80 18.41 19.33
CA ASP A 36 -3.40 18.65 18.01
C ASP A 36 -4.21 17.40 17.59
N PRO A 37 -5.53 17.54 17.34
CA PRO A 37 -6.35 16.45 16.85
C PRO A 37 -5.83 15.82 15.54
N GLU A 38 -5.25 16.62 14.63
CA GLU A 38 -4.73 16.13 13.36
C GLU A 38 -3.47 15.27 13.56
N PHE A 39 -2.61 15.64 14.50
CA PHE A 39 -1.45 14.84 14.90
C PHE A 39 -1.89 13.47 15.45
N GLN A 40 -2.85 13.46 16.38
CA GLN A 40 -3.36 12.22 16.97
C GLN A 40 -4.03 11.33 15.93
N GLN A 41 -4.82 11.92 15.03
CA GLN A 41 -5.48 11.18 13.95
C GLN A 41 -4.46 10.56 12.98
N ALA A 42 -3.45 11.32 12.55
CA ALA A 42 -2.40 10.80 11.67
C ALA A 42 -1.63 9.66 12.35
N ARG A 43 -1.19 9.87 13.59
CA ARG A 43 -0.45 8.87 14.39
C ARG A 43 -1.25 7.58 14.61
N ASN A 44 -2.56 7.68 14.83
CA ASN A 44 -3.43 6.51 15.02
C ASN A 44 -3.74 5.77 13.70
N SER A 45 -3.70 6.47 12.56
CA SER A 45 -4.06 5.91 11.26
C SER A 45 -2.88 5.21 10.56
N LEU A 46 -1.66 5.74 10.72
CA LEU A 46 -0.45 5.22 10.07
C LEU A 46 -0.20 3.71 10.29
N PRO A 47 -0.34 3.13 11.49
CA PRO A 47 -0.13 1.70 11.69
C PRO A 47 -1.06 0.83 10.84
N ALA A 48 -2.33 1.20 10.73
CA ALA A 48 -3.31 0.46 9.94
C ALA A 48 -3.02 0.59 8.44
N ILE A 49 -2.61 1.79 7.99
CA ILE A 49 -2.19 2.04 6.60
C ILE A 49 -0.96 1.20 6.25
N PHE A 50 0.07 1.17 7.12
CA PHE A 50 1.26 0.33 6.91
C PHE A 50 0.94 -1.16 6.86
N ALA A 51 0.00 -1.64 7.70
CA ALA A 51 -0.43 -3.03 7.68
C ALA A 51 -1.13 -3.39 6.36
N ASP A 52 -2.03 -2.53 5.86
CA ASP A 52 -2.71 -2.75 4.59
C ASP A 52 -1.75 -2.68 3.39
N MET A 53 -0.82 -1.73 3.38
CA MET A 53 0.24 -1.65 2.36
C MET A 53 1.08 -2.93 2.31
N ARG A 54 1.49 -3.45 3.46
CA ARG A 54 2.26 -4.70 3.52
C ARG A 54 1.46 -5.89 2.98
N ARG A 55 0.18 -6.00 3.36
CA ARG A 55 -0.72 -7.04 2.87
C ARG A 55 -0.84 -6.99 1.35
N ARG A 56 -1.12 -5.82 0.78
CA ARG A 56 -1.26 -5.60 -0.66
C ARG A 56 0.03 -5.86 -1.44
N ALA A 57 1.17 -5.40 -0.92
CA ALA A 57 2.46 -5.68 -1.55
C ALA A 57 2.76 -7.18 -1.61
N THR A 58 2.39 -7.93 -0.56
CA THR A 58 2.53 -9.40 -0.54
C THR A 58 1.60 -10.07 -1.55
N GLU A 59 0.35 -9.62 -1.64
CA GLU A 59 -0.61 -10.11 -2.62
C GLU A 59 -0.13 -9.86 -4.06
N LEU A 60 0.36 -8.66 -4.34
CA LEU A 60 0.91 -8.29 -5.65
C LEU A 60 2.11 -9.17 -6.04
N ALA A 61 3.02 -9.45 -5.09
CA ALA A 61 4.15 -10.35 -5.32
C ALA A 61 3.69 -11.78 -5.65
N ASN A 62 2.70 -12.30 -4.92
CA ASN A 62 2.13 -13.63 -5.17
C ASN A 62 1.42 -13.72 -6.53
N ASP A 63 0.72 -12.66 -6.93
CA ASP A 63 0.04 -12.59 -8.22
C ASP A 63 1.06 -12.58 -9.37
N LEU A 64 2.15 -11.82 -9.24
CA LEU A 64 3.25 -11.82 -10.20
C LEU A 64 3.90 -13.19 -10.34
N GLU A 65 4.21 -13.87 -9.23
CA GLU A 65 4.74 -15.24 -9.26
C GLU A 65 3.77 -16.21 -9.95
N THR A 66 2.47 -16.07 -9.71
CA THR A 66 1.45 -16.93 -10.32
C THR A 66 1.34 -16.70 -11.83
N MET A 67 1.50 -15.45 -12.28
CA MET A 67 1.52 -15.10 -13.70
C MET A 67 2.77 -15.63 -14.41
N ASP A 68 3.94 -15.53 -13.77
CA ASP A 68 5.20 -16.06 -14.30
C ASP A 68 5.13 -17.59 -14.49
N LYS A 69 4.66 -18.32 -13.46
CA LYS A 69 4.46 -19.77 -13.51
C LYS A 69 3.51 -20.21 -14.64
N LYS A 70 2.50 -19.39 -14.98
CA LYS A 70 1.57 -19.67 -16.09
C LYS A 70 2.12 -19.26 -17.45
N GLY A 71 3.04 -18.30 -17.51
CA GLY A 71 3.71 -17.86 -18.74
C GLY A 71 4.88 -18.76 -19.15
N GLY A 72 5.51 -19.45 -18.19
CA GLY A 72 6.63 -20.37 -18.40
C GLY A 72 6.26 -21.82 -18.75
N GLU A 73 4.98 -22.18 -18.75
CA GLU A 73 4.48 -23.51 -19.18
C GLU A 73 4.12 -23.57 -20.68
N ALA A 74 4.57 -22.61 -21.49
CA ALA A 74 4.32 -22.54 -22.94
C ALA A 74 5.46 -23.14 -23.78
#